data_AF-A0A316NW72-F1
#
_entry.id   AF-A0A316NW72-F1
#
_cell.length_a   1.000
_cell.length_b   1.000
_cell.length_c   1.000
_cell.angle_alpha   90.00
_cell.angle_beta   90.00
_cell.angle_gamma   90.00
#
_symmetry.space_group_name_H-M   'P 1'
#
loop_
_entity.id
_entity.type
_entity.pdbx_description
1 polymer ?
#
loop_
_entity_poly.entity_id
_entity_poly.type
_entity_poly.pdbx_seq_one_letter_code
_entity_poly.pdbx_strand_id
1 'polypeptide(L)'
;VKNNYYGVLAAKAAVDVNRANVQINERNYQRTKAYFDEGIKSKIDLVNSEVYLSDSKVTLVNSIKNYQNALVKLNNSMYIAYAPEYEIKNTETFNFKRSEIPVNLTKISEKKDLSNPPQNVTDATLTSSVEKLDVMENFNFKPFPHTFEESVEIAIKNRPDLKAYENTLKAMKQSLLYIKREYYPEITGSAGYGFRDTNSTNSFSLGINLKSSVNIMSKKSEIDAGKIQVELAQNEIDLLKQNIYFEVQAAYIDMIQLEKQIPLLAVKVRQTLENLELADGRYFVGIGDYIELQDAKVNYNNAQQSYVEAVYNYNVARAQLEQAIALKPDVKITIEDKD
;
A
#
# COMPACT_ATOMS: atom_id res chain seq x y z
N VAL A 1 6.69 -1.04 2.42
CA VAL A 1 7.00 -1.26 0.98
C VAL A 1 5.75 -1.47 0.14
N LYS A 2 4.95 -2.54 0.36
CA LYS A 2 3.77 -2.87 -0.47
C LYS A 2 2.76 -1.71 -0.66
N ASN A 3 2.42 -0.98 0.40
CA ASN A 3 1.53 0.18 0.29
C ASN A 3 2.10 1.29 -0.62
N ASN A 4 3.40 1.60 -0.48
CA ASN A 4 4.06 2.59 -1.33
C ASN A 4 4.14 2.12 -2.79
N TYR A 5 4.29 0.82 -3.01
CA TYR A 5 4.28 0.23 -4.34
C TYR A 5 2.92 0.44 -5.03
N TYR A 6 1.81 0.16 -4.33
CA TYR A 6 0.48 0.49 -4.85
C TYR A 6 0.29 2.00 -5.06
N GLY A 7 0.89 2.84 -4.23
CA GLY A 7 0.88 4.30 -4.41
C GLY A 7 1.58 4.75 -5.69
N VAL A 8 2.68 4.09 -6.07
CA VAL A 8 3.36 4.33 -7.35
C VAL A 8 2.49 3.92 -8.53
N LEU A 9 1.86 2.74 -8.44
CA LEU A 9 0.94 2.25 -9.47
C LEU A 9 -0.27 3.20 -9.66
N ALA A 10 -0.86 3.67 -8.56
CA ALA A 10 -1.94 4.66 -8.56
C ALA A 10 -1.53 5.97 -9.24
N ALA A 11 -0.37 6.51 -8.85
CA ALA A 11 0.13 7.76 -9.44
C ALA A 11 0.50 7.59 -10.92
N LYS A 12 1.01 6.41 -11.34
CA LYS A 12 1.25 6.08 -12.74
C LYS A 12 -0.05 6.08 -13.54
N ALA A 13 -1.09 5.40 -13.07
CA ALA A 13 -2.40 5.38 -13.70
C ALA A 13 -3.01 6.80 -13.80
N ALA A 14 -2.85 7.62 -12.76
CA ALA A 14 -3.30 9.01 -12.78
C ALA A 14 -2.54 9.86 -13.82
N VAL A 15 -1.25 9.60 -14.08
CA VAL A 15 -0.49 10.23 -15.17
C VAL A 15 -1.08 9.84 -16.52
N ASP A 16 -1.40 8.56 -16.72
CA ASP A 16 -1.95 8.06 -17.97
C ASP A 16 -3.34 8.65 -18.28
N VAL A 17 -4.22 8.71 -17.28
CA VAL A 17 -5.54 9.36 -17.39
C VAL A 17 -5.39 10.84 -17.73
N ASN A 18 -4.54 11.58 -17.02
CA ASN A 18 -4.35 13.00 -17.30
C ASN A 18 -3.67 13.27 -18.65
N ARG A 19 -2.80 12.38 -19.11
CA ARG A 19 -2.20 12.46 -20.45
C ARG A 19 -3.25 12.28 -21.53
N ALA A 20 -4.15 11.30 -21.37
CA ALA A 20 -5.30 11.12 -22.25
C ALA A 20 -6.19 12.37 -22.27
N ASN A 21 -6.47 12.95 -21.10
CA ASN A 21 -7.27 14.18 -21.00
C ASN A 21 -6.62 15.36 -21.74
N VAL A 22 -5.30 15.53 -21.66
CA VAL A 22 -4.57 16.56 -22.46
C VAL A 22 -4.76 16.32 -23.96
N GLN A 23 -4.63 15.07 -24.42
CA GLN A 23 -4.82 14.72 -25.83
C GLN A 23 -6.24 15.03 -26.33
N ILE A 24 -7.25 14.75 -25.50
CA ILE A 24 -8.65 15.08 -25.80
C ILE A 24 -8.85 16.60 -25.90
N ASN A 25 -8.31 17.37 -24.95
CA ASN A 25 -8.46 18.84 -24.95
C ASN A 25 -7.69 19.49 -26.11
N GLU A 26 -6.51 18.96 -26.46
CA GLU A 26 -5.72 19.47 -27.59
C GLU A 26 -6.50 19.28 -28.89
N ARG A 27 -7.05 18.09 -29.15
CA ARG A 27 -7.89 17.85 -30.33
C ARG A 27 -9.12 18.76 -30.37
N ASN A 28 -9.75 18.97 -29.22
CA ASN A 28 -10.92 19.86 -29.14
C ASN A 28 -10.56 21.31 -29.47
N TYR A 29 -9.45 21.82 -28.93
CA TYR A 29 -8.95 23.15 -29.24
C TYR A 29 -8.67 23.31 -30.74
N GLN A 30 -7.95 22.36 -31.35
CA GLN A 30 -7.66 22.43 -32.79
C GLN A 30 -8.94 22.45 -33.64
N ARG A 31 -9.94 21.63 -33.27
CA ARG A 31 -11.25 21.59 -33.94
C ARG A 31 -12.03 22.89 -33.76
N THR A 32 -12.12 23.41 -32.55
CA THR A 32 -12.82 24.68 -32.25
C THR A 32 -12.13 25.85 -32.95
N LYS A 33 -10.80 25.86 -33.01
CA LYS A 33 -10.03 26.87 -33.74
C LYS A 33 -10.33 26.85 -35.23
N ALA A 34 -10.30 25.68 -35.88
CA ALA A 34 -10.65 25.57 -37.30
C ALA A 34 -12.05 26.12 -37.60
N TYR A 35 -13.05 25.77 -36.78
CA TYR A 35 -14.41 26.31 -36.96
C TYR A 35 -14.54 27.80 -36.61
N PHE A 36 -13.74 28.32 -35.70
CA PHE A 36 -13.69 29.76 -35.43
C PHE A 36 -13.10 30.52 -36.63
N ASP A 37 -12.04 30.00 -37.24
CA ASP A 37 -11.40 30.58 -38.42
C ASP A 37 -12.36 30.59 -39.64
N GLU A 38 -13.28 29.63 -39.71
CA GLU A 38 -14.40 29.58 -40.67
C GLU A 38 -15.63 30.43 -40.27
N GLY A 39 -15.60 31.10 -39.11
CA GLY A 39 -16.71 31.91 -38.60
C GLY A 39 -17.91 31.13 -38.06
N ILE A 40 -17.77 29.81 -37.88
CA ILE A 40 -18.84 28.90 -37.43
C ILE A 40 -18.94 28.88 -35.90
N LYS A 41 -17.82 28.99 -35.17
CA LYS A 41 -17.78 29.00 -33.70
C LYS A 41 -17.43 30.38 -33.15
N SER A 42 -17.88 30.66 -31.92
CA SER A 42 -17.69 31.94 -31.26
C SER A 42 -16.25 32.14 -30.74
N LYS A 43 -15.82 33.38 -30.55
CA LYS A 43 -14.53 33.66 -29.87
C LYS A 43 -14.51 33.13 -28.44
N ILE A 44 -15.68 33.08 -27.78
CA ILE A 44 -15.84 32.56 -26.42
C ILE A 44 -15.53 31.06 -26.39
N ASP A 45 -16.05 30.29 -27.33
CA ASP A 45 -15.77 28.85 -27.44
C ASP A 45 -14.27 28.59 -27.63
N LEU A 46 -13.62 29.37 -28.51
CA LEU A 46 -12.19 29.25 -28.75
C LEU A 46 -11.38 29.52 -27.46
N VAL A 47 -11.66 30.65 -26.78
CA VAL A 47 -10.98 31.01 -25.53
C VAL A 47 -11.21 29.96 -24.45
N ASN A 48 -12.44 29.47 -24.29
CA ASN A 48 -12.74 28.40 -23.34
C ASN A 48 -11.93 27.14 -23.66
N SER A 49 -11.89 26.71 -24.93
CA SER A 49 -11.11 25.54 -25.33
C SER A 49 -9.60 25.67 -25.07
N GLU A 50 -9.06 26.89 -25.18
CA GLU A 50 -7.67 27.19 -24.88
C GLU A 50 -7.38 27.15 -23.36
N VAL A 51 -8.29 27.69 -22.54
CA VAL A 51 -8.20 27.64 -21.08
C VAL A 51 -8.20 26.19 -20.58
N TYR A 52 -9.14 25.36 -21.05
CA TYR A 52 -9.21 23.96 -20.62
C TYR A 52 -8.04 23.11 -21.07
N LEU A 53 -7.49 23.40 -22.26
CA LEU A 53 -6.23 22.80 -22.69
C LEU A 53 -5.10 23.15 -21.72
N SER A 54 -4.97 24.43 -21.35
CA SER A 54 -3.96 24.90 -20.41
C SER A 54 -4.11 24.24 -19.04
N ASP A 55 -5.33 24.19 -18.51
CA ASP A 55 -5.64 23.56 -17.21
C ASP A 55 -5.33 22.05 -17.21
N SER A 56 -5.65 21.36 -18.30
CA SER A 56 -5.34 19.93 -18.45
C SER A 56 -3.82 19.68 -18.44
N LYS A 57 -3.02 20.56 -19.06
CA LYS A 57 -1.55 20.50 -19.06
C LYS A 57 -0.99 20.74 -17.66
N VAL A 58 -1.51 21.73 -16.92
CA VAL A 58 -1.12 21.97 -15.51
C VAL A 58 -1.42 20.74 -14.64
N THR A 59 -2.60 20.12 -14.83
CA THR A 59 -2.99 18.92 -14.10
C THR A 59 -2.05 17.74 -14.40
N LEU A 60 -1.67 17.54 -15.66
CA LEU A 60 -0.69 16.52 -16.04
C LEU A 60 0.68 16.74 -15.39
N VAL A 61 1.18 17.98 -15.35
CA VAL A 61 2.44 18.32 -14.67
C VAL A 61 2.38 17.97 -13.19
N ASN A 62 1.27 18.30 -12.52
CA ASN A 62 1.05 17.92 -11.12
C ASN A 62 0.98 16.40 -10.92
N SER A 63 0.35 15.68 -11.84
CA SER A 63 0.28 14.22 -11.80
C SER A 63 1.68 13.58 -11.94
N ILE A 64 2.51 14.09 -12.84
CA ILE A 64 3.90 13.63 -13.02
C ILE A 64 4.72 13.88 -11.75
N LYS A 65 4.60 15.06 -11.15
CA LYS A 65 5.22 15.38 -9.86
C LYS A 65 4.79 14.40 -8.76
N ASN A 66 3.50 14.07 -8.68
CA ASN A 66 2.98 13.11 -7.71
C ASN A 66 3.54 11.70 -7.93
N TYR A 67 3.66 11.27 -9.18
CA TYR A 67 4.31 9.99 -9.53
C TYR A 67 5.78 9.94 -9.12
N GLN A 68 6.55 11.01 -9.39
CA GLN A 68 7.94 11.12 -8.95
C GLN A 68 8.05 11.06 -7.41
N ASN A 69 7.19 11.78 -6.70
CA ASN A 69 7.15 11.73 -5.23
C ASN A 69 6.78 10.34 -4.70
N ALA A 70 5.87 9.63 -5.37
CA ALA A 70 5.51 8.26 -5.01
C ALA A 70 6.71 7.30 -5.17
N LEU A 71 7.49 7.44 -6.25
CA LEU A 71 8.72 6.67 -6.47
C LEU A 71 9.76 6.94 -5.39
N VAL A 72 9.94 8.21 -4.99
CA VAL A 72 10.83 8.58 -3.87
C VAL A 72 10.38 7.92 -2.56
N LYS A 73 9.07 7.93 -2.24
CA LYS A 73 8.52 7.25 -1.06
C LYS A 73 8.75 5.74 -1.10
N LEU A 74 8.62 5.13 -2.27
CA LEU A 74 8.91 3.71 -2.47
C LEU A 74 10.39 3.41 -2.22
N ASN A 75 11.30 4.15 -2.86
CA ASN A 75 12.75 4.01 -2.67
C ASN A 75 13.17 4.16 -1.22
N ASN A 76 12.64 5.18 -0.53
CA ASN A 76 12.90 5.39 0.89
C ASN A 76 12.45 4.19 1.73
N SER A 77 11.28 3.60 1.42
CA SER A 77 10.79 2.42 2.15
C SER A 77 11.56 1.14 1.87
N MET A 78 12.30 1.09 0.76
CA MET A 78 13.20 -0.01 0.40
C MET A 78 14.64 0.25 0.85
N TYR A 79 14.92 1.42 1.45
CA TYR A 79 16.26 1.88 1.84
C TYR A 79 17.27 1.91 0.67
N ILE A 80 16.80 2.18 -0.56
CA ILE A 80 17.65 2.27 -1.76
C ILE A 80 17.98 3.74 -2.04
N ALA A 81 19.10 4.21 -1.51
CA ALA A 81 19.68 5.49 -1.91
C ALA A 81 20.31 5.38 -3.32
N TYR A 82 20.17 6.43 -4.15
CA TYR A 82 20.65 6.44 -5.54
C TYR A 82 20.10 5.27 -6.38
N ALA A 83 18.79 5.04 -6.28
CA ALA A 83 18.14 3.92 -6.95
C ALA A 83 18.48 3.88 -8.46
N PRO A 84 18.88 2.71 -8.99
CA PRO A 84 19.12 2.53 -10.42
C PRO A 84 17.84 2.72 -11.22
N GLU A 85 17.94 2.84 -12.55
CA GLU A 85 16.75 2.77 -13.39
C GLU A 85 16.09 1.40 -13.21
N TYR A 86 14.81 1.42 -12.85
CA TYR A 86 14.00 0.23 -12.71
C TYR A 86 12.62 0.46 -13.32
N GLU A 87 11.97 -0.64 -13.66
CA GLU A 87 10.62 -0.61 -14.20
C GLU A 87 9.62 -1.12 -13.18
N ILE A 88 8.47 -0.43 -13.10
CA ILE A 88 7.37 -0.83 -12.23
C ILE A 88 6.35 -1.61 -13.06
N LYS A 89 6.26 -2.92 -12.78
CA LYS A 89 5.29 -3.83 -13.39
C LYS A 89 3.93 -3.72 -12.71
N ASN A 90 2.87 -3.86 -13.50
CA ASN A 90 1.50 -3.93 -12.99
C ASN A 90 1.28 -5.21 -12.15
N THR A 91 0.27 -5.20 -11.27
CA THR A 91 -0.15 -6.40 -10.53
C THR A 91 -1.43 -6.96 -11.11
N GLU A 92 -1.76 -8.22 -10.80
CA GLU A 92 -3.04 -8.82 -11.21
C GLU A 92 -4.24 -7.96 -10.78
N THR A 93 -4.15 -7.34 -9.59
CA THR A 93 -5.18 -6.47 -8.99
C THR A 93 -5.05 -4.99 -9.37
N PHE A 94 -4.10 -4.63 -10.24
CA PHE A 94 -3.85 -3.25 -10.69
C PHE A 94 -3.28 -3.30 -12.11
N ASN A 95 -4.15 -3.54 -13.11
CA ASN A 95 -3.74 -3.84 -14.49
C ASN A 95 -4.33 -2.87 -15.53
N PHE A 96 -3.96 -1.60 -15.45
CA PHE A 96 -4.30 -0.59 -16.46
C PHE A 96 -3.39 -0.74 -17.69
N LYS A 97 -3.96 -0.69 -18.91
CA LYS A 97 -3.17 -0.84 -20.15
C LYS A 97 -2.55 0.50 -20.61
N ARG A 98 -1.21 0.66 -20.58
CA ARG A 98 -0.41 1.28 -21.68
C ARG A 98 1.11 1.23 -21.48
N SER A 99 1.80 1.43 -22.62
CA SER A 99 3.25 1.37 -22.89
C SER A 99 4.15 1.93 -21.79
N GLU A 100 5.11 1.10 -21.40
CA GLU A 100 6.11 1.33 -20.36
C GLU A 100 6.86 2.67 -20.56
N ILE A 101 6.94 3.49 -19.51
CA ILE A 101 7.82 4.66 -19.46
C ILE A 101 8.95 4.32 -18.49
N PRO A 102 10.22 4.28 -18.94
CA PRO A 102 11.35 4.06 -18.05
C PRO A 102 11.47 5.21 -17.04
N VAL A 103 11.75 4.85 -15.79
CA VAL A 103 11.86 5.80 -14.67
C VAL A 103 13.32 6.27 -14.57
N ASN A 104 13.57 7.56 -14.80
CA ASN A 104 14.87 8.19 -14.54
C ASN A 104 14.75 9.29 -13.47
N LEU A 105 15.37 9.07 -12.30
CA LEU A 105 15.36 9.98 -11.15
C LEU A 105 16.65 10.82 -11.03
N THR A 106 17.58 10.69 -11.98
CA THR A 106 18.88 11.39 -11.94
C THR A 106 18.85 12.79 -12.58
N LYS A 107 17.77 13.12 -13.31
CA LYS A 107 17.59 14.37 -14.06
C LYS A 107 16.31 15.14 -13.72
N ILE A 108 15.90 15.14 -12.45
CA ILE A 108 14.63 15.75 -11.99
C ILE A 108 14.60 17.28 -12.23
N SER A 109 15.76 17.93 -12.37
CA SER A 109 15.89 19.36 -12.63
C SER A 109 15.79 19.76 -14.11
N GLU A 110 15.82 18.82 -15.06
CA GLU A 110 15.62 19.12 -16.49
C GLU A 110 14.12 19.36 -16.75
N LYS A 111 13.70 20.64 -16.70
CA LYS A 111 12.36 21.04 -17.13
C LYS A 111 12.20 20.77 -18.63
N LYS A 112 11.39 19.78 -19.01
CA LYS A 112 10.87 19.68 -20.38
C LYS A 112 9.90 20.84 -20.60
N ASP A 113 10.26 21.78 -21.45
CA ASP A 113 9.39 22.89 -21.84
C ASP A 113 8.16 22.35 -22.59
N LEU A 114 7.00 22.38 -21.93
CA LEU A 114 5.70 21.96 -22.46
C LEU A 114 4.84 23.18 -22.86
N SER A 115 5.42 24.38 -22.84
CA SER A 115 4.74 25.65 -23.15
C SER A 115 4.44 25.77 -24.65
N ASN A 116 5.27 25.14 -25.49
CA ASN A 116 5.09 25.18 -26.93
C ASN A 116 4.13 24.06 -27.38
N PRO A 117 3.00 24.40 -28.04
CA PRO A 117 2.13 23.40 -28.63
C PRO A 117 2.89 22.57 -29.68
N PRO A 118 2.55 21.28 -29.85
CA PRO A 118 3.20 20.43 -30.84
C PRO A 118 3.04 21.04 -32.23
N GLN A 119 4.17 21.29 -32.91
CA GLN A 119 4.13 21.78 -34.28
C GLN A 119 3.81 20.63 -35.23
N ASN A 120 2.77 20.87 -36.04
CA ASN A 120 2.27 20.03 -37.13
C ASN A 120 1.69 18.68 -36.70
N VAL A 121 0.36 18.68 -36.50
CA VAL A 121 -0.46 17.47 -36.57
C VAL A 121 -0.99 17.37 -38.01
N THR A 122 -0.14 16.94 -38.95
CA THR A 122 -0.54 16.77 -40.37
C THR A 122 -1.50 15.61 -40.61
N ASP A 123 -1.73 14.78 -39.58
CA ASP A 123 -2.54 13.58 -39.67
C ASP A 123 -3.80 13.69 -38.81
N ALA A 124 -4.39 14.88 -38.72
CA ALA A 124 -5.70 15.07 -38.11
C ALA A 124 -6.78 14.41 -38.98
N THR A 125 -6.93 13.10 -38.89
CA THR A 125 -8.08 12.38 -39.43
C THR A 125 -9.33 12.86 -38.69
N LEU A 126 -10.28 13.43 -39.42
CA LEU A 126 -11.65 13.68 -38.97
C LEU A 126 -12.33 12.34 -38.68
N THR A 127 -12.03 11.73 -37.54
CA THR A 127 -12.83 10.64 -36.99
C THR A 127 -13.79 11.28 -36.01
N SER A 128 -15.05 11.44 -36.41
CA SER A 128 -16.20 11.75 -35.55
C SER A 128 -16.55 10.58 -34.62
N SER A 129 -15.55 9.83 -34.19
CA SER A 129 -15.64 8.78 -33.19
C SER A 129 -14.72 9.24 -32.07
N VAL A 130 -15.27 9.36 -30.86
CA VAL A 130 -14.44 9.44 -29.66
C VAL A 130 -13.54 8.21 -29.71
N GLU A 131 -12.27 8.41 -30.04
CA GLU A 131 -11.27 7.34 -29.99
C GLU A 131 -11.38 6.74 -28.60
N LYS A 132 -11.78 5.47 -28.52
CA LYS A 132 -11.80 4.69 -27.29
C LYS A 132 -10.37 4.61 -26.75
N LEU A 133 -9.91 5.66 -26.08
CA LEU A 133 -8.77 5.59 -25.18
C LEU A 133 -9.27 4.94 -23.88
N ASP A 134 -9.87 3.76 -24.02
CA ASP A 134 -10.39 2.99 -22.91
C ASP A 134 -9.20 2.27 -22.27
N VAL A 135 -8.50 3.02 -21.41
CA VAL A 135 -7.39 2.52 -20.59
C VAL A 135 -7.83 1.39 -19.62
N MET A 136 -9.14 1.10 -19.56
CA MET A 136 -9.81 0.37 -18.48
C MET A 136 -10.51 -0.94 -18.92
N GLU A 137 -10.56 -1.27 -20.23
CA GLU A 137 -11.47 -2.29 -20.79
C GLU A 137 -11.20 -3.75 -20.31
N ASN A 138 -10.07 -4.04 -19.64
CA ASN A 138 -9.67 -5.41 -19.23
C ASN A 138 -9.28 -5.57 -17.74
N PHE A 139 -9.96 -4.91 -16.79
CA PHE A 139 -9.72 -5.16 -15.37
C PHE A 139 -10.30 -6.51 -14.92
N ASN A 140 -9.43 -7.50 -14.67
CA ASN A 140 -9.81 -8.78 -14.09
C ASN A 140 -9.64 -8.74 -12.57
N PHE A 141 -10.70 -8.38 -11.85
CA PHE A 141 -10.72 -8.35 -10.39
C PHE A 141 -10.69 -9.77 -9.82
N LYS A 142 -9.69 -10.10 -9.00
CA LYS A 142 -9.68 -11.32 -8.17
C LYS A 142 -10.02 -10.95 -6.73
N PRO A 143 -11.16 -11.41 -6.19
CA PRO A 143 -11.51 -11.23 -4.78
C PRO A 143 -10.46 -11.80 -3.84
N PHE A 144 -10.45 -11.30 -2.61
CA PHE A 144 -9.63 -11.89 -1.56
C PHE A 144 -10.09 -13.34 -1.28
N PRO A 145 -9.17 -14.32 -1.23
CA PRO A 145 -9.56 -15.73 -1.26
C PRO A 145 -10.04 -16.29 0.09
N HIS A 146 -9.83 -15.58 1.20
CA HIS A 146 -10.17 -16.07 2.54
C HIS A 146 -11.40 -15.38 3.09
N THR A 147 -12.22 -16.13 3.83
CA THR A 147 -13.33 -15.55 4.60
C THR A 147 -12.84 -14.77 5.82
N PHE A 148 -13.74 -14.08 6.50
CA PHE A 148 -13.43 -13.40 7.76
C PHE A 148 -12.98 -14.41 8.83
N GLU A 149 -13.70 -15.52 8.98
CA GLU A 149 -13.41 -16.56 9.96
C GLU A 149 -12.03 -17.19 9.68
N GLU A 150 -11.75 -17.54 8.41
CA GLU A 150 -10.44 -18.04 8.00
C GLU A 150 -9.33 -17.02 8.27
N SER A 151 -9.59 -15.73 8.04
CA SER A 151 -8.64 -14.64 8.31
C SER A 151 -8.28 -14.54 9.79
N VAL A 152 -9.26 -14.71 10.69
CA VAL A 152 -9.04 -14.73 12.14
C VAL A 152 -8.22 -15.96 12.55
N GLU A 153 -8.53 -17.14 12.00
CA GLU A 153 -7.77 -18.36 12.28
C GLU A 153 -6.30 -18.25 11.84
N ILE A 154 -6.08 -17.71 10.63
CA ILE A 154 -4.74 -17.43 10.11
C ILE A 154 -4.00 -16.45 11.04
N ALA A 155 -4.67 -15.39 11.49
CA ALA A 155 -4.09 -14.40 12.40
C ALA A 155 -3.64 -15.04 13.72
N ILE A 156 -4.52 -15.79 14.39
CA ILE A 156 -4.20 -16.48 15.66
C ILE A 156 -3.03 -17.46 15.49
N LYS A 157 -2.92 -18.14 14.34
CA LYS A 157 -1.84 -19.10 14.09
C LYS A 157 -0.50 -18.43 13.77
N ASN A 158 -0.51 -17.34 13.02
CA ASN A 158 0.71 -16.80 12.42
C ASN A 158 1.32 -15.64 13.20
N ARG A 159 0.50 -14.83 13.89
CA ARG A 159 0.91 -13.58 14.51
C ARG A 159 2.11 -13.71 15.47
N PRO A 160 3.22 -12.98 15.23
CA PRO A 160 4.42 -13.06 16.07
C PRO A 160 4.26 -12.48 17.48
N ASP A 161 3.46 -11.43 17.63
CA ASP A 161 3.14 -10.81 18.93
C ASP A 161 2.41 -11.79 19.84
N LEU A 162 1.40 -12.52 19.34
CA LEU A 162 0.73 -13.56 20.12
C LEU A 162 1.70 -14.64 20.60
N LYS A 163 2.61 -15.10 19.73
CA LYS A 163 3.67 -16.07 20.10
C LYS A 163 4.62 -15.51 21.15
N ALA A 164 4.92 -14.20 21.11
CA ALA A 164 5.73 -13.55 22.13
C ALA A 164 5.02 -13.60 23.49
N TYR A 165 3.74 -13.25 23.56
CA TYR A 165 2.94 -13.32 24.79
C TYR A 165 2.80 -14.76 25.33
N GLU A 166 2.60 -15.75 24.46
CA GLU A 166 2.60 -17.16 24.87
C GLU A 166 3.93 -17.59 25.49
N ASN A 167 5.06 -17.11 24.96
CA ASN A 167 6.37 -17.38 25.53
C ASN A 167 6.61 -16.60 26.83
N THR A 168 6.09 -15.38 26.96
CA THR A 168 6.04 -14.64 28.23
C THR A 168 5.28 -15.42 29.29
N LEU A 169 4.11 -15.97 28.96
CA LEU A 169 3.35 -16.83 29.88
C LEU A 169 4.16 -18.06 30.31
N LYS A 170 4.86 -18.72 29.37
CA LYS A 170 5.75 -19.84 29.71
C LYS A 170 6.87 -19.39 30.65
N ALA A 171 7.49 -18.23 30.40
CA ALA A 171 8.52 -17.67 31.26
C ALA A 171 7.98 -17.36 32.67
N MET A 172 6.79 -16.77 32.79
CA MET A 172 6.13 -16.51 34.07
C MET A 172 5.81 -17.81 34.84
N LYS A 173 5.37 -18.86 34.13
CA LYS A 173 5.15 -20.19 34.72
C LYS A 173 6.46 -20.79 35.24
N GLN A 174 7.57 -20.65 34.51
CA GLN A 174 8.89 -21.11 34.96
C GLN A 174 9.41 -20.29 36.14
N SER A 175 9.20 -18.97 36.13
CA SER A 175 9.50 -18.10 37.27
C SER A 175 8.74 -18.55 38.53
N LEU A 176 7.45 -18.86 38.41
CA LEU A 176 6.67 -19.40 39.52
C LEU A 176 7.20 -20.76 40.01
N LEU A 177 7.66 -21.64 39.11
CA LEU A 177 8.29 -22.91 39.50
C LEU A 177 9.62 -22.67 40.23
N TYR A 178 10.42 -21.71 39.78
CA TYR A 178 11.66 -21.30 40.43
C TYR A 178 11.39 -20.76 41.84
N ILE A 179 10.42 -19.84 41.99
CA ILE A 179 9.96 -19.32 43.30
C ILE A 179 9.52 -20.49 44.20
N LYS A 180 8.78 -21.46 43.67
CA LYS A 180 8.39 -22.66 44.44
C LYS A 180 9.59 -23.51 44.86
N ARG A 181 10.64 -23.61 44.02
CA ARG A 181 11.85 -24.37 44.33
C ARG A 181 12.61 -23.77 45.51
N GLU A 182 12.55 -22.46 45.72
CA GLU A 182 13.19 -21.79 46.87
C GLU A 182 12.61 -22.20 48.24
N TYR A 183 11.53 -23.00 48.29
CA TYR A 183 11.14 -23.71 49.52
C TYR A 183 12.13 -24.79 49.94
N TYR A 184 12.91 -25.32 49.00
CA TYR A 184 13.88 -26.37 49.25
C TYR A 184 15.26 -25.76 49.52
N PRO A 185 16.09 -26.42 50.34
CA PRO A 185 17.42 -25.93 50.63
C PRO A 185 18.31 -25.97 49.38
N GLU A 186 19.24 -25.02 49.29
CA GLU A 186 20.22 -24.98 48.22
C GLU A 186 21.42 -25.86 48.59
N ILE A 187 21.74 -26.82 47.72
CA ILE A 187 22.93 -27.66 47.83
C ILE A 187 23.96 -27.13 46.84
N THR A 188 25.11 -26.71 47.35
CA THR A 188 26.25 -26.27 46.55
C THR A 188 27.43 -27.19 46.82
N GLY A 189 28.11 -27.60 45.75
CA GLY A 189 29.35 -28.38 45.83
C GLY A 189 30.51 -27.53 45.37
N SER A 190 31.64 -27.62 46.06
CA SER A 190 32.88 -26.97 45.67
C SER A 190 34.03 -27.96 45.74
N ALA A 191 34.90 -27.92 44.74
CA ALA A 191 36.14 -28.66 44.70
C ALA A 191 37.25 -27.69 44.33
N GLY A 192 38.34 -27.68 45.08
CA GLY A 192 39.46 -26.79 44.88
C GLY A 192 40.78 -27.55 45.00
N TYR A 193 41.73 -27.21 44.15
CA TYR A 193 43.11 -27.64 44.26
C TYR A 193 44.00 -26.41 44.35
N GLY A 194 44.78 -26.31 45.42
CA GLY A 194 45.68 -25.21 45.69
C GLY A 194 47.12 -25.70 45.75
N PHE A 195 48.02 -25.03 45.04
CA PHE A 195 49.46 -25.18 45.13
C PHE A 195 50.06 -23.92 45.73
N ARG A 196 50.89 -24.04 46.77
CA ARG A 196 51.59 -22.89 47.37
C ARG A 196 53.10 -23.12 47.33
N ASP A 197 53.77 -22.30 46.53
CA ASP A 197 55.18 -22.47 46.17
C ASP A 197 56.14 -22.20 47.34
N THR A 198 55.82 -21.24 48.20
CA THR A 198 56.65 -20.83 49.34
C THR A 198 57.04 -21.97 50.29
N ASN A 199 56.23 -23.04 50.36
CA ASN A 199 56.48 -24.24 51.17
C ASN A 199 56.26 -25.55 50.38
N SER A 200 56.21 -25.53 49.04
CA SER A 200 55.88 -26.67 48.16
C SER A 200 54.73 -27.56 48.70
N THR A 201 53.64 -26.95 49.15
CA THR A 201 52.51 -27.68 49.75
C THR A 201 51.31 -27.68 48.81
N ASN A 202 50.71 -28.86 48.65
CA ASN A 202 49.53 -29.07 47.82
C ASN A 202 48.35 -29.37 48.73
N SER A 203 47.20 -28.75 48.46
CA SER A 203 45.96 -29.01 49.17
C SER A 203 44.85 -29.26 48.18
N PHE A 204 44.13 -30.36 48.37
CA PHE A 204 42.87 -30.64 47.70
C PHE A 204 41.75 -30.49 48.72
N SER A 205 40.71 -29.72 48.38
CA SER A 205 39.52 -29.56 49.20
C SER A 205 38.27 -29.93 48.40
N LEU A 206 37.40 -30.70 49.04
CA LEU A 206 36.07 -31.02 48.55
C LEU A 206 35.10 -30.65 49.66
N GLY A 207 34.10 -29.83 49.34
CA GLY A 207 33.10 -29.37 50.30
C GLY A 207 31.72 -29.35 49.69
N ILE A 208 30.74 -29.89 50.41
CA ILE A 208 29.32 -29.74 50.10
C ILE A 208 28.74 -28.81 51.16
N ASN A 209 28.04 -27.77 50.72
CA ASN A 209 27.39 -26.81 51.59
C ASN A 209 25.88 -26.82 51.35
N LEU A 210 25.11 -26.96 52.44
CA LEU A 210 23.65 -26.91 52.44
C LEU A 210 23.21 -25.61 53.11
N LYS A 211 22.52 -24.73 52.38
CA LYS A 211 21.98 -23.48 52.93
C LYS A 211 20.46 -23.54 52.96
N SER A 212 19.88 -23.29 54.14
CA SER A 212 18.43 -23.17 54.32
C SER A 212 18.14 -21.96 55.21
N SER A 213 17.43 -20.97 54.66
CA SER A 213 16.96 -19.80 55.40
C SER A 213 15.64 -19.33 54.79
N VAL A 214 14.54 -20.03 55.09
CA VAL A 214 13.23 -19.76 54.47
C VAL A 214 12.29 -19.11 55.49
N ASN A 215 11.92 -17.86 55.24
CA ASN A 215 10.76 -17.25 55.90
C ASN A 215 9.49 -17.73 55.18
N ILE A 216 8.84 -18.74 55.75
CA ILE A 216 7.68 -19.43 55.15
C ILE A 216 6.54 -18.46 54.82
N MET A 217 6.30 -17.46 55.67
CA MET A 217 5.23 -16.49 55.47
C MET A 217 5.54 -15.56 54.29
N SER A 218 6.76 -15.01 54.24
CA SER A 218 7.19 -14.18 53.10
C SER A 218 7.18 -14.96 51.80
N LYS A 219 7.61 -16.24 51.83
CA LYS A 219 7.65 -17.09 50.63
C LYS A 219 6.26 -17.45 50.11
N LYS A 220 5.28 -17.61 51.02
CA LYS A 220 3.87 -17.80 50.64
C LYS A 220 3.34 -16.61 49.85
N SER A 221 3.57 -15.39 50.36
CA SER A 221 3.16 -14.15 49.66
C SER A 221 3.82 -14.02 48.28
N GLU A 222 5.08 -14.42 48.16
CA GLU A 222 5.79 -14.39 46.88
C GLU A 222 5.24 -15.42 45.87
N ILE A 223 4.86 -16.62 46.33
CA ILE A 223 4.14 -17.59 45.48
C ILE A 223 2.80 -17.02 45.03
N ASP A 224 2.03 -16.42 45.93
CA ASP A 224 0.72 -15.87 45.58
C ASP A 224 0.85 -14.70 44.59
N ALA A 225 1.85 -13.84 44.77
CA ALA A 225 2.21 -12.81 43.79
C ALA A 225 2.62 -13.42 42.43
N GLY A 226 3.43 -14.50 42.43
CA GLY A 226 3.81 -15.20 41.21
C GLY A 226 2.64 -15.87 40.49
N LYS A 227 1.64 -16.40 41.21
CA LYS A 227 0.39 -16.90 40.62
C LYS A 227 -0.39 -15.79 39.94
N ILE A 228 -0.53 -14.64 40.60
CA ILE A 228 -1.20 -13.45 40.04
C ILE A 228 -0.47 -13.01 38.76
N GLN A 229 0.87 -13.01 38.72
CA GLN A 229 1.61 -12.68 37.51
C GLN A 229 1.35 -13.65 36.35
N VAL A 230 1.23 -14.96 36.63
CA VAL A 230 0.86 -15.95 35.61
C VAL A 230 -0.55 -15.72 35.10
N GLU A 231 -1.49 -15.40 35.99
CA GLU A 231 -2.88 -15.09 35.64
C GLU A 231 -2.98 -13.80 34.80
N LEU A 232 -2.25 -12.75 35.18
CA LEU A 232 -2.15 -11.52 34.41
C LEU A 232 -1.62 -11.80 32.99
N ALA A 233 -0.53 -12.56 32.85
CA ALA A 233 0.01 -12.92 31.55
C ALA A 233 -0.97 -13.74 30.69
N GLN A 234 -1.84 -14.55 31.32
CA GLN A 234 -2.91 -15.26 30.62
C GLN A 234 -4.03 -14.31 30.17
N ASN A 235 -4.47 -13.41 31.05
CA ASN A 235 -5.47 -12.40 30.72
C ASN A 235 -4.99 -11.47 29.59
N GLU A 236 -3.70 -11.14 29.56
CA GLU A 236 -3.08 -10.38 28.47
C GLU A 236 -3.15 -11.13 27.13
N ILE A 237 -2.96 -12.45 27.11
CA ILE A 237 -3.15 -13.26 25.89
C ILE A 237 -4.60 -13.21 25.42
N ASP A 238 -5.55 -13.34 26.33
CA ASP A 238 -6.97 -13.35 25.98
C ASP A 238 -7.44 -11.97 25.49
N LEU A 239 -6.94 -10.89 26.10
CA LEU A 239 -7.12 -9.52 25.62
C LEU A 239 -6.49 -9.33 24.23
N LEU A 240 -5.27 -9.82 24.01
CA LEU A 240 -4.60 -9.74 22.72
C LEU A 240 -5.39 -10.48 21.63
N LYS A 241 -5.93 -11.67 21.92
CA LYS A 241 -6.79 -12.41 20.97
C LYS A 241 -8.04 -11.63 20.60
N GLN A 242 -8.69 -10.96 21.57
CA GLN A 242 -9.84 -10.08 21.29
C GLN A 242 -9.44 -8.89 20.42
N ASN A 243 -8.31 -8.25 20.72
CA ASN A 243 -7.80 -7.15 19.91
C ASN A 243 -7.47 -7.60 18.48
N ILE A 244 -6.85 -8.77 18.31
CA ILE A 244 -6.58 -9.37 16.99
C ILE A 244 -7.88 -9.58 16.23
N TYR A 245 -8.91 -10.12 16.89
CA TYR A 245 -10.23 -10.31 16.26
C TYR A 245 -10.80 -8.99 15.73
N PHE A 246 -10.82 -7.93 16.55
CA PHE A 246 -11.34 -6.62 16.13
C PHE A 246 -10.47 -5.94 15.07
N GLU A 247 -9.15 -6.09 15.12
CA GLU A 247 -8.22 -5.59 14.11
C GLU A 247 -8.47 -6.25 12.75
N VAL A 248 -8.59 -7.58 12.72
CA VAL A 248 -8.92 -8.34 11.51
C VAL A 248 -10.31 -7.98 11.00
N GLN A 249 -11.28 -7.80 11.90
CA GLN A 249 -12.66 -7.43 11.55
C GLN A 249 -12.71 -6.07 10.86
N ALA A 250 -12.06 -5.05 11.43
CA ALA A 250 -12.00 -3.72 10.84
C ALA A 250 -11.34 -3.76 9.45
N ALA A 251 -10.16 -4.36 9.34
CA ALA A 251 -9.44 -4.46 8.08
C ALA A 251 -10.22 -5.22 6.99
N TYR A 252 -10.94 -6.29 7.38
CA TYR A 252 -11.75 -7.08 6.46
C TYR A 252 -12.98 -6.29 5.96
N ILE A 253 -13.66 -5.56 6.86
CA ILE A 253 -14.80 -4.71 6.51
C ILE A 253 -14.37 -3.58 5.56
N ASP A 254 -13.25 -2.91 5.85
CA ASP A 254 -12.72 -1.85 5.01
C ASP A 254 -12.38 -2.36 3.60
N MET A 255 -11.72 -3.51 3.52
CA MET A 255 -11.37 -4.14 2.25
C MET A 255 -12.62 -4.55 1.45
N ILE A 256 -13.59 -5.24 2.05
CA ILE A 256 -14.78 -5.73 1.34
C ILE A 256 -15.71 -4.59 0.90
N GLN A 257 -15.73 -3.48 1.63
CA GLN A 257 -16.46 -2.28 1.22
C GLN A 257 -15.87 -1.69 -0.06
N LEU A 258 -14.54 -1.53 -0.10
CA LEU A 258 -13.83 -1.01 -1.27
C LEU A 258 -13.95 -1.97 -2.47
N GLU A 259 -13.88 -3.27 -2.23
CA GLU A 259 -14.12 -4.32 -3.23
C GLU A 259 -15.47 -4.13 -3.94
N LYS A 260 -16.54 -3.88 -3.18
CA LYS A 260 -17.89 -3.67 -3.74
C LYS A 260 -18.04 -2.33 -4.48
N GLN A 261 -17.22 -1.32 -4.17
CA GLN A 261 -17.29 -0.01 -4.82
C GLN A 261 -16.65 0.00 -6.22
N ILE A 262 -15.61 -0.81 -6.44
CA ILE A 262 -14.88 -0.88 -7.72
C ILE A 262 -15.81 -1.11 -8.92
N PRO A 263 -16.71 -2.11 -8.95
CA PRO A 263 -17.60 -2.31 -10.10
C PRO A 263 -18.60 -1.16 -10.30
N LEU A 264 -19.06 -0.52 -9.22
CA LEU A 264 -19.97 0.62 -9.32
C LEU A 264 -19.28 1.83 -9.98
N LEU A 265 -18.03 2.09 -9.62
CA LEU A 265 -17.23 3.15 -10.23
C LEU A 265 -16.85 2.82 -11.67
N ALA A 266 -16.61 1.55 -12.00
CA ALA A 266 -16.43 1.13 -13.39
C ALA A 266 -17.68 1.40 -14.24
N VAL A 267 -18.88 1.13 -13.71
CA VAL A 267 -20.14 1.49 -14.39
C VAL A 267 -20.25 3.01 -14.56
N LYS A 268 -19.92 3.79 -13.52
CA LYS A 268 -19.91 5.26 -13.59
C LYS A 268 -18.99 5.78 -14.69
N VAL A 269 -17.77 5.24 -14.83
CA VAL A 269 -16.84 5.60 -15.91
C VAL A 269 -17.49 5.40 -17.28
N ARG A 270 -18.11 4.23 -17.52
CA ARG A 270 -18.80 3.93 -18.79
C ARG A 270 -19.96 4.90 -19.06
N GLN A 271 -20.79 5.17 -18.06
CA GLN A 271 -21.92 6.11 -18.20
C GLN A 271 -21.44 7.53 -18.50
N THR A 272 -20.37 7.99 -17.84
CA THR A 272 -19.80 9.32 -18.11
C THR A 272 -19.12 9.40 -19.48
N LEU A 273 -18.60 8.29 -20.00
CA LEU A 273 -18.07 8.21 -21.37
C LEU A 273 -19.19 8.34 -22.40
N GLU A 274 -20.28 7.59 -22.24
CA GLU A 274 -21.45 7.68 -23.12
C GLU A 274 -22.04 9.10 -23.11
N ASN A 275 -22.14 9.72 -21.92
CA ASN A 275 -22.58 11.11 -21.81
C ASN A 275 -21.63 12.09 -22.53
N LEU A 276 -20.32 11.86 -22.44
CA LEU A 276 -19.32 12.63 -23.18
C LEU A 276 -19.47 12.46 -24.70
N GLU A 277 -19.71 11.25 -25.18
CA GLU A 277 -19.93 10.97 -26.61
C GLU A 277 -21.18 11.70 -27.14
N LEU A 278 -22.29 11.66 -26.38
CA LEU A 278 -23.52 12.36 -26.72
C LEU A 278 -23.32 13.88 -26.74
N ALA A 279 -22.67 14.43 -25.72
CA ALA A 279 -22.39 15.86 -25.63
C ALA A 279 -21.46 16.34 -26.76
N ASP A 280 -20.43 15.56 -27.11
CA ASP A 280 -19.53 15.88 -28.22
C ASP A 280 -20.28 15.89 -29.56
N GLY A 281 -21.14 14.90 -29.80
CA GLY A 281 -21.98 14.84 -30.99
C GLY A 281 -22.94 16.03 -31.11
N ARG A 282 -23.63 16.39 -30.01
CA ARG A 282 -24.54 17.55 -29.97
C ARG A 282 -23.82 18.87 -30.20
N TYR A 283 -22.65 19.06 -29.58
CA TYR A 283 -21.82 20.25 -29.79
C TYR A 283 -21.32 20.35 -31.24
N PHE A 284 -20.97 19.20 -31.84
CA PHE A 284 -20.49 19.10 -33.21
C PHE A 284 -21.55 19.54 -34.22
N VAL A 285 -22.79 19.06 -34.08
CA VAL A 285 -23.89 19.45 -34.97
C VAL A 285 -24.56 20.77 -34.59
N GLY A 286 -24.04 21.48 -33.57
CA GLY A 286 -24.49 22.82 -33.19
C GLY A 286 -25.78 22.89 -32.37
N ILE A 287 -26.26 21.76 -31.84
CA ILE A 287 -27.47 21.68 -30.99
C ILE A 287 -27.16 21.58 -29.49
N GLY A 288 -25.88 21.49 -29.13
CA GLY A 288 -25.37 21.53 -27.76
C GLY A 288 -24.40 22.69 -27.58
N ASP A 289 -24.31 23.22 -26.37
CA ASP A 289 -23.38 24.30 -26.04
C ASP A 289 -21.99 23.75 -25.64
N TYR A 290 -20.99 24.63 -25.62
CA TYR A 290 -19.62 24.25 -25.24
C TYR A 290 -19.53 23.82 -23.76
N ILE A 291 -20.39 24.38 -22.89
CA ILE A 291 -20.37 24.13 -21.46
C ILE A 291 -20.81 22.69 -21.17
N GLU A 292 -21.85 22.20 -21.84
CA GLU A 292 -22.33 20.82 -21.77
C GLU A 292 -21.24 19.82 -22.16
N LEU A 293 -20.53 20.07 -23.27
CA LEU A 293 -19.38 19.26 -23.68
C LEU A 293 -18.28 19.29 -22.61
N GLN A 294 -18.02 20.45 -22.05
CA GLN A 294 -16.98 20.61 -21.04
C GLN A 294 -17.33 19.88 -19.74
N ASP A 295 -18.55 20.02 -19.26
CA ASP A 295 -19.04 19.34 -18.05
C ASP A 295 -18.98 17.83 -18.23
N ALA A 296 -19.33 17.32 -19.41
CA ALA A 296 -19.23 15.90 -19.71
C ALA A 296 -17.76 15.40 -19.69
N LYS A 297 -16.80 16.18 -20.22
CA LYS A 297 -15.36 15.86 -20.14
C LYS A 297 -14.84 15.83 -18.71
N VAL A 298 -15.18 16.85 -17.93
CA VAL A 298 -14.78 16.94 -16.51
C VAL A 298 -15.35 15.76 -15.73
N ASN A 299 -16.63 15.44 -15.94
CA ASN A 299 -17.29 14.30 -15.30
C ASN A 299 -16.64 12.95 -15.66
N TYR A 300 -16.28 12.74 -16.93
CA TYR A 300 -15.57 11.53 -17.36
C TYR A 300 -14.18 11.42 -16.73
N ASN A 301 -13.37 12.48 -16.77
CA ASN A 301 -12.04 12.49 -16.15
C ASN A 301 -12.14 12.24 -14.63
N ASN A 302 -13.07 12.90 -13.94
CA ASN A 302 -13.30 12.69 -12.51
C ASN A 302 -13.73 11.24 -12.20
N ALA A 303 -14.60 10.65 -13.01
CA ALA A 303 -15.00 9.25 -12.84
C ALA A 303 -13.80 8.30 -12.99
N GLN A 304 -12.92 8.55 -13.97
CA GLN A 304 -11.70 7.76 -14.15
C GLN A 304 -10.77 7.88 -12.94
N GLN A 305 -10.56 9.10 -12.41
CA GLN A 305 -9.74 9.30 -11.22
C GLN A 305 -10.32 8.60 -9.99
N SER A 306 -11.63 8.71 -9.75
CA SER A 306 -12.30 8.00 -8.65
C SER A 306 -12.17 6.48 -8.78
N TYR A 307 -12.21 5.94 -9.99
CA TYR A 307 -12.00 4.51 -10.22
C TYR A 307 -10.56 4.07 -9.88
N VAL A 308 -9.55 4.81 -10.35
CA VAL A 308 -8.13 4.56 -10.02
C VAL A 308 -7.92 4.61 -8.50
N GLU A 309 -8.49 5.62 -7.83
CA GLU A 309 -8.41 5.79 -6.38
C GLU A 309 -9.07 4.62 -5.63
N ALA A 310 -10.23 4.14 -6.06
CA ALA A 310 -10.89 2.99 -5.43
C ALA A 310 -10.06 1.70 -5.57
N VAL A 311 -9.48 1.45 -6.74
CA VAL A 311 -8.59 0.29 -6.96
C VAL A 311 -7.34 0.40 -6.08
N TYR A 312 -6.74 1.59 -5.97
CA TYR A 312 -5.62 1.85 -5.07
C TYR A 312 -6.00 1.58 -3.61
N ASN A 313 -7.10 2.18 -3.13
CA ASN A 313 -7.55 2.06 -1.75
C ASN A 313 -7.86 0.59 -1.40
N TYR A 314 -8.51 -0.16 -2.30
CA TYR A 314 -8.74 -1.59 -2.12
C TYR A 314 -7.42 -2.36 -1.92
N ASN A 315 -6.42 -2.11 -2.77
CA ASN A 315 -5.13 -2.79 -2.69
C ASN A 315 -4.37 -2.44 -1.40
N VAL A 316 -4.49 -1.20 -0.91
CA VAL A 316 -3.95 -0.79 0.39
C VAL A 316 -4.69 -1.50 1.54
N ALA A 317 -6.03 -1.50 1.54
CA ALA A 317 -6.84 -2.18 2.55
C ALA A 317 -6.56 -3.69 2.57
N ARG A 318 -6.41 -4.31 1.40
CA ARG A 318 -5.99 -5.71 1.28
C ARG A 318 -4.61 -5.94 1.89
N ALA A 319 -3.63 -5.08 1.59
CA ALA A 319 -2.29 -5.22 2.19
C ALA A 319 -2.31 -5.03 3.71
N GLN A 320 -3.19 -4.17 4.23
CA GLN A 320 -3.42 -4.01 5.67
C GLN A 320 -4.05 -5.26 6.30
N LEU A 321 -5.04 -5.87 5.65
CA LEU A 321 -5.61 -7.15 6.10
C LEU A 321 -4.55 -8.26 6.11
N GLU A 322 -3.77 -8.39 5.03
CA GLU A 322 -2.67 -9.36 4.95
C GLU A 322 -1.64 -9.15 6.07
N GLN A 323 -1.36 -7.90 6.45
CA GLN A 323 -0.52 -7.57 7.58
C GLN A 323 -1.18 -7.95 8.92
N ALA A 324 -2.46 -7.62 9.12
CA ALA A 324 -3.21 -7.90 10.35
C ALA A 324 -3.31 -9.40 10.65
N ILE A 325 -3.46 -10.23 9.60
CA ILE A 325 -3.48 -11.70 9.71
C ILE A 325 -2.09 -12.33 9.71
N ALA A 326 -1.03 -11.51 9.61
CA ALA A 326 0.36 -11.97 9.45
C ALA A 326 0.49 -13.02 8.34
N LEU A 327 -0.13 -12.76 7.17
CA LEU A 327 -0.05 -13.65 6.02
C LEU A 327 1.39 -13.73 5.55
N LYS A 328 1.94 -14.94 5.46
CA LYS A 328 3.29 -15.14 4.97
C LYS A 328 3.34 -14.75 3.48
N PRO A 329 4.23 -13.84 3.06
CA PRO A 329 4.37 -13.52 1.65
C PRO A 329 4.87 -14.77 0.90
N ASP A 330 4.28 -15.04 -0.26
CA ASP A 330 4.76 -16.08 -1.19
C ASP A 330 6.03 -15.55 -1.88
N VAL A 331 7.17 -15.61 -1.19
CA VAL A 331 8.45 -15.19 -1.74
C VAL A 331 9.07 -16.38 -2.48
N LYS A 332 8.87 -16.42 -3.79
CA LYS A 332 9.72 -17.24 -4.67
C LYS A 332 11.05 -16.53 -4.85
N ILE A 333 12.02 -16.83 -4.00
CA ILE A 333 13.40 -16.39 -4.20
C ILE A 333 13.93 -17.13 -5.43
N THR A 334 14.03 -16.42 -6.54
CA THR A 334 14.77 -16.89 -7.72
C THR A 334 16.10 -16.16 -7.68
N ILE A 335 17.17 -16.91 -7.42
CA ILE A 335 18.53 -16.40 -7.56
C ILE A 335 18.83 -16.47 -9.05
N GLU A 336 18.75 -15.35 -9.76
CA GLU A 336 19.44 -15.24 -11.05
C GLU A 336 20.93 -15.08 -10.72
N ASP A 337 21.67 -16.18 -10.85
CA ASP A 337 23.12 -16.09 -10.93
C ASP A 337 23.45 -15.21 -12.14
N LYS A 338 24.26 -14.17 -11.91
CA LYS A 338 24.88 -13.40 -12.99
C LYS A 338 26.06 -14.21 -13.51
N ASP A 339 25.90 -14.78 -14.70
CA ASP A 339 27.02 -15.25 -15.53
C ASP A 339 27.90 -14.07 -16.01
#